data_AF-A0A7S0U4H0-F1
#
_entry.id   AF-A0A7S0U4H0-F1
#
_cell.length_a   1.000
_cell.length_b   1.000
_cell.length_c   1.000
_cell.angle_alpha   90.00
_cell.angle_beta   90.00
_cell.angle_gamma   90.00
#
_symmetry.space_group_name_H-M   'P 1'
#
loop_
_entity.id
_entity.type
_entity.pdbx_description
1 polymer ?
#
loop_
_entity_poly.entity_id
_entity_poly.type
_entity_poly.pdbx_seq_one_letter_code
_entity_poly.pdbx_strand_id
1 'polypeptide(L)'
;EAGVPFTGLMLINGGSCSSVSSTDGDGIKAFRQTLLRTAKSLPWFEEALPGSFVKLKSKLAHMALMEGRKIVTVEEMFDLADDCGIIFENHEVVISLLHDLGVIKHFSPPVRHIPKPWTHLQDTIYINVPWLIDA
;
A
#
# COMPACT_ATOMS: atom_id res chain seq x y z
N GLU A 1 -11.66 -4.80 -33.23
CA GLU A 1 -11.11 -4.60 -31.88
C GLU A 1 -12.21 -4.03 -31.00
N ALA A 2 -12.77 -4.84 -30.10
CA ALA A 2 -13.82 -4.40 -29.20
C ALA A 2 -13.19 -3.62 -28.04
N GLY A 3 -13.42 -2.32 -28.00
CA GLY A 3 -13.01 -1.48 -26.88
C GLY A 3 -13.70 -1.95 -25.60
N VAL A 4 -12.90 -2.26 -24.58
CA VAL A 4 -13.41 -2.54 -23.24
C VAL A 4 -14.11 -1.28 -22.75
N PRO A 5 -15.41 -1.32 -22.41
CA PRO A 5 -16.11 -0.13 -21.94
C PRO A 5 -15.50 0.29 -20.60
N PHE A 6 -15.14 1.58 -20.50
CA PHE A 6 -14.79 2.20 -19.24
C PHE A 6 -16.03 2.17 -18.34
N THR A 7 -16.14 1.16 -17.48
CA THR A 7 -17.14 1.12 -16.41
C THR A 7 -16.83 2.27 -15.47
N GLY A 8 -17.75 3.23 -15.37
CA GLY A 8 -17.58 4.45 -14.58
C GLY A 8 -17.14 4.18 -13.13
N LEU A 9 -16.59 5.21 -12.49
CA LEU A 9 -16.18 5.19 -11.09
C LEU A 9 -17.29 4.58 -10.21
N MET A 10 -17.02 3.40 -9.65
CA MET A 10 -17.95 2.74 -8.72
C MET A 10 -18.00 3.56 -7.44
N LEU A 11 -19.13 4.24 -7.20
CA LEU A 11 -19.29 5.08 -6.03
C LEU A 11 -19.63 4.21 -4.81
N ILE A 12 -18.62 3.94 -3.99
CA ILE A 12 -18.79 3.18 -2.75
C ILE A 12 -19.56 4.06 -1.76
N ASN A 13 -20.55 3.48 -1.07
CA ASN A 13 -21.44 4.17 -0.11
C ASN A 13 -22.45 5.18 -0.72
N GLY A 14 -22.70 5.11 -2.04
CA GLY A 14 -23.83 5.79 -2.69
C GLY A 14 -23.90 7.32 -2.52
N GLY A 15 -22.78 7.96 -2.16
CA GLY A 15 -22.71 9.40 -1.90
C GLY A 15 -23.28 9.82 -0.55
N SER A 16 -23.41 8.91 0.42
CA SER A 16 -23.91 9.29 1.75
C SER A 16 -22.99 10.29 2.44
N CYS A 17 -23.59 11.28 3.11
CA CYS A 17 -22.92 12.34 3.83
C CYS A 17 -23.23 12.24 5.33
N SER A 18 -22.33 12.71 6.18
CA SER A 18 -22.52 12.79 7.63
C SER A 18 -22.07 14.16 8.11
N SER A 19 -22.92 14.84 8.89
CA SER A 19 -22.53 16.04 9.63
C SER A 19 -21.80 15.62 10.91
N VAL A 20 -20.65 16.22 11.18
CA VAL A 20 -19.84 15.93 12.36
C VAL A 20 -19.29 17.23 12.96
N SER A 21 -19.26 17.33 14.29
CA SER A 21 -18.56 18.39 15.02
C SER A 21 -17.45 17.75 15.86
N SER A 22 -16.20 18.14 15.61
CA SER A 22 -15.06 17.71 16.43
C SER A 22 -14.99 18.47 17.76
N THR A 23 -15.62 19.64 17.86
CA THR A 23 -15.67 20.46 19.08
C THR A 23 -16.60 19.85 20.12
N ASP A 24 -17.80 19.45 19.69
CA ASP A 24 -18.85 18.97 20.59
C ASP A 24 -19.00 17.45 20.57
N GLY A 25 -18.26 16.78 19.70
CA GLY A 25 -18.32 15.34 19.48
C GLY A 25 -19.57 14.85 18.74
N ASP A 26 -20.43 15.77 18.28
CA ASP A 26 -21.68 15.43 17.62
C ASP A 26 -21.44 14.70 16.29
N GLY A 27 -22.29 13.71 16.00
CA GLY A 27 -22.21 12.90 14.77
C GLY A 27 -21.04 11.90 14.69
N ILE A 28 -20.01 11.98 15.55
CA ILE A 28 -18.80 11.13 15.45
C ILE A 28 -19.13 9.64 15.54
N LYS A 29 -20.02 9.24 16.47
CA LYS A 29 -20.40 7.83 16.64
C LYS A 29 -21.11 7.28 15.41
N ALA A 30 -22.02 8.07 14.83
CA ALA A 30 -22.73 7.70 13.60
C ALA A 30 -21.76 7.61 12.42
N PHE A 31 -20.87 8.59 12.27
CA PHE A 31 -19.83 8.59 11.26
C PHE A 31 -18.92 7.36 11.36
N ARG A 32 -18.49 6.99 12.58
CA ARG A 32 -17.70 5.77 12.82
C ARG A 32 -18.42 4.52 12.35
N GLN A 33 -19.72 4.40 12.62
CA GLN A 33 -20.51 3.25 12.17
C GLN A 33 -20.62 3.18 10.64
N THR A 34 -20.81 4.32 9.98
CA THR A 34 -20.81 4.42 8.52
C THR A 34 -19.46 4.01 7.95
N LEU A 35 -18.36 4.52 8.50
CA LEU A 35 -17.00 4.18 8.07
C LEU A 35 -16.72 2.68 8.18
N LEU A 36 -17.06 2.06 9.32
CA LEU A 36 -16.88 0.61 9.51
C LEU A 36 -17.74 -0.22 8.54
N ARG A 37 -18.98 0.22 8.27
CA ARG A 37 -19.88 -0.46 7.33
C ARG A 37 -19.33 -0.38 5.91
N THR A 38 -18.88 0.80 5.50
CA THR A 38 -18.26 1.02 4.18
C THR A 38 -17.00 0.20 4.03
N ALA A 39 -16.10 0.21 5.03
CA ALA A 39 -14.87 -0.59 5.00
C ALA A 39 -15.15 -2.09 4.83
N LYS A 40 -16.16 -2.62 5.54
CA LYS A 40 -16.59 -4.02 5.42
C LYS A 40 -17.26 -4.36 4.08
N SER A 41 -17.78 -3.37 3.37
CA SER A 41 -18.39 -3.55 2.05
C SER A 41 -17.39 -3.52 0.90
N LEU A 42 -16.12 -3.22 1.17
CA LEU A 42 -15.08 -3.21 0.15
C LEU A 42 -14.88 -4.63 -0.40
N PRO A 43 -14.75 -4.82 -1.73
CA PRO A 43 -14.61 -6.15 -2.34
C PRO A 43 -13.44 -6.97 -1.78
N TRP A 44 -12.39 -6.30 -1.33
CA TRP A 44 -11.16 -6.89 -0.80
C TRP A 44 -11.14 -7.03 0.73
N PHE A 45 -12.24 -6.75 1.44
CA PHE A 45 -12.23 -6.77 2.92
C PHE A 45 -11.92 -8.15 3.52
N GLU A 46 -12.42 -9.22 2.89
CA GLU A 46 -12.18 -10.61 3.32
C GLU A 46 -11.12 -11.31 2.47
N GLU A 47 -10.37 -10.57 1.66
CA GLU A 47 -9.33 -11.14 0.82
C GLU A 47 -8.17 -11.65 1.70
N ALA A 48 -7.84 -12.93 1.53
CA ALA A 48 -6.76 -13.55 2.27
C ALA A 48 -5.42 -13.14 1.68
N LEU A 49 -4.59 -12.47 2.47
CA LEU A 49 -3.22 -12.16 2.09
C LEU A 49 -2.31 -13.37 2.29
N PRO A 50 -1.41 -13.68 1.34
CA PRO A 50 -0.40 -14.71 1.53
C PRO A 50 0.45 -14.46 2.77
N GLY A 51 0.74 -15.52 3.54
CA GLY A 51 1.55 -15.40 4.75
C GLY A 51 2.96 -14.83 4.50
N SER A 52 3.54 -15.09 3.32
CA SER A 52 4.83 -14.52 2.89
C SER A 52 4.77 -13.01 2.73
N PHE A 53 3.65 -12.46 2.26
CA PHE A 53 3.47 -11.00 2.09
C PHE A 53 3.35 -10.33 3.46
N VAL A 54 2.64 -10.97 4.40
CA VAL A 54 2.55 -10.51 5.79
C VAL A 54 3.93 -10.52 6.46
N LYS A 55 4.73 -11.58 6.24
CA LYS A 55 6.10 -11.65 6.75
C LYS A 55 6.97 -10.50 6.23
N LEU A 56 6.94 -10.23 4.92
CA LEU A 56 7.69 -9.13 4.32
C LEU A 56 7.27 -7.78 4.92
N LYS A 57 5.95 -7.54 5.01
CA LYS A 57 5.41 -6.33 5.69
C LYS A 57 5.94 -6.18 7.11
N SER A 58 5.94 -7.25 7.91
CA SER A 58 6.46 -7.24 9.28
C SER A 58 7.97 -6.97 9.33
N LYS A 59 8.75 -7.57 8.41
CA LYS A 59 10.20 -7.36 8.32
C LYS A 59 10.52 -5.89 8.00
N LEU A 60 9.84 -5.30 7.02
CA LEU A 60 10.00 -3.88 6.67
C LEU A 60 9.61 -2.95 7.82
N ALA A 61 8.50 -3.24 8.52
CA ALA A 61 8.09 -2.47 9.70
C ALA A 61 9.12 -2.55 10.83
N HIS A 62 9.72 -3.72 11.05
CA HIS A 62 10.79 -3.90 12.04
C HIS A 62 12.02 -3.06 11.67
N MET A 63 12.48 -3.13 10.42
CA MET A 63 13.59 -2.33 9.94
C MET A 63 13.32 -0.82 10.09
N ALA A 64 12.10 -0.37 9.77
CA ALA A 64 11.75 1.04 9.87
C ALA A 64 11.67 1.56 11.31
N LEU A 65 11.03 0.79 12.20
CA LEU A 65 10.71 1.25 13.57
C LEU A 65 11.78 0.89 14.60
N MET A 66 12.39 -0.30 14.48
CA MET A 66 13.35 -0.81 15.46
C MET A 66 14.80 -0.51 15.06
N GLU A 67 15.12 -0.62 13.76
CA GLU A 67 16.47 -0.34 13.26
C GLU A 67 16.63 1.12 12.79
N GLY A 68 15.54 1.89 12.70
CA GLY A 68 15.55 3.29 12.27
C GLY A 68 15.87 3.48 10.77
N ARG A 69 15.76 2.42 9.96
CA ARG A 69 16.02 2.49 8.53
C ARG A 69 14.90 3.25 7.81
N LYS A 70 15.29 4.08 6.85
CA LYS A 70 14.35 4.95 6.11
C LYS A 70 14.04 4.43 4.72
N ILE A 71 15.04 3.83 4.10
CA ILE A 71 15.02 3.39 2.72
C ILE A 71 15.69 2.02 2.57
N VAL A 72 15.28 1.29 1.53
CA VAL A 72 15.93 0.10 0.99
C VAL A 72 16.07 0.27 -0.52
N THR A 73 17.02 -0.42 -1.14
CA THR A 73 17.09 -0.47 -2.60
C THR A 73 16.07 -1.45 -3.17
N VAL A 74 15.77 -1.36 -4.47
CA VAL A 74 14.91 -2.36 -5.15
C VAL A 74 15.54 -3.76 -5.09
N GLU A 75 16.85 -3.86 -5.28
CA GLU A 75 17.61 -5.12 -5.16
C GLU A 75 17.45 -5.71 -3.75
N GLU A 76 17.68 -4.90 -2.71
CA GLU A 76 17.50 -5.34 -1.33
C GLU A 76 16.05 -5.75 -1.05
N MET A 77 15.07 -5.07 -1.63
CA MET A 77 13.66 -5.45 -1.49
C MET A 77 13.36 -6.82 -2.12
N PHE A 78 14.00 -7.16 -3.25
CA PHE A 78 13.87 -8.48 -3.86
C PHE A 78 14.51 -9.55 -3.00
N ASP A 79 15.71 -9.30 -2.46
CA ASP A 79 16.36 -10.22 -1.51
C ASP A 79 15.46 -10.46 -0.26
N LEU A 80 14.87 -9.39 0.27
CA LEU A 80 13.93 -9.47 1.39
C LEU A 80 12.66 -10.26 1.04
N ALA A 81 12.16 -10.13 -0.20
CA ALA A 81 11.00 -10.86 -0.68
C ALA A 81 11.30 -12.36 -0.82
N ASP A 82 12.45 -12.71 -1.38
CA ASP A 82 12.94 -14.08 -1.50
C ASP A 82 13.13 -14.73 -0.12
N ASP A 83 13.74 -14.01 0.83
CA ASP A 83 13.86 -14.43 2.24
C ASP A 83 12.51 -14.75 2.90
N CYS A 84 11.45 -14.07 2.46
CA CYS A 84 10.10 -14.28 2.96
C CYS A 84 9.35 -15.40 2.23
N GLY A 85 9.96 -16.02 1.23
CA GLY A 85 9.40 -17.08 0.40
C GLY A 85 8.43 -16.55 -0.67
N ILE A 86 8.65 -15.32 -1.16
CA ILE A 86 7.91 -14.76 -2.30
C ILE A 86 8.69 -15.09 -3.57
N ILE A 87 8.07 -15.84 -4.47
CA ILE A 87 8.67 -16.14 -5.78
C ILE A 87 8.83 -14.87 -6.62
N PHE A 88 9.85 -14.87 -7.47
CA PHE A 88 10.24 -13.73 -8.31
C PHE A 88 9.07 -13.12 -9.09
N GLU A 89 8.17 -13.95 -9.64
CA GLU A 89 7.02 -13.50 -10.43
C GLU A 89 6.03 -12.64 -9.63
N ASN A 90 6.06 -12.73 -8.30
CA ASN A 90 5.19 -11.99 -7.40
C ASN A 90 5.87 -10.79 -6.73
N HIS A 91 7.15 -10.51 -7.02
CA HIS A 91 7.89 -9.40 -6.41
C HIS A 91 7.25 -8.05 -6.74
N GLU A 92 6.90 -7.80 -8.00
CA GLU A 92 6.24 -6.56 -8.39
C GLU A 92 4.86 -6.41 -7.75
N VAL A 93 4.09 -7.51 -7.71
CA VAL A 93 2.75 -7.53 -7.12
C VAL A 93 2.80 -7.19 -5.63
N VAL A 94 3.74 -7.77 -4.88
CA VAL A 94 3.86 -7.47 -3.45
C VAL A 94 4.33 -6.04 -3.22
N ILE A 95 5.25 -5.51 -4.04
CA ILE A 95 5.70 -4.11 -3.93
C ILE A 95 4.53 -3.15 -4.19
N SER A 96 3.76 -3.36 -5.27
CA SER A 96 2.57 -2.55 -5.57
C SER A 96 1.53 -2.63 -4.46
N LEU A 97 1.26 -3.82 -3.94
CA LEU A 97 0.33 -3.99 -2.81
C LEU A 97 0.81 -3.23 -1.57
N LEU A 98 2.09 -3.36 -1.19
CA LEU A 98 2.64 -2.69 -0.01
C LEU A 98 2.68 -1.16 -0.19
N HIS A 99 2.85 -0.68 -1.42
CA HIS A 99 2.73 0.73 -1.78
C HIS A 99 1.31 1.25 -1.55
N ASP A 100 0.31 0.52 -2.02
CA ASP A 100 -1.11 0.88 -1.95
C ASP A 100 -1.63 0.81 -0.51
N LEU A 101 -1.13 -0.16 0.27
CA LEU A 101 -1.39 -0.25 1.72
C LEU A 101 -0.67 0.85 2.52
N GLY A 102 0.20 1.65 1.90
CA GLY A 102 0.96 2.71 2.56
C GLY A 102 2.06 2.19 3.49
N VAL A 103 2.45 0.92 3.37
CA VAL A 103 3.58 0.34 4.12
C VAL A 103 4.89 0.89 3.58
N ILE A 104 5.00 1.03 2.26
CA ILE A 104 6.16 1.60 1.58
C ILE A 104 5.72 2.71 0.62
N LYS A 105 6.69 3.50 0.15
CA LYS A 105 6.53 4.35 -1.04
C LYS A 105 7.62 4.05 -2.06
N HIS A 106 7.21 3.98 -3.32
CA HIS A 106 8.03 3.68 -4.47
C HIS A 106 7.46 4.47 -5.64
N PHE A 107 8.27 5.34 -6.22
CA PHE A 107 7.82 6.33 -7.21
C PHE A 107 8.20 5.98 -8.64
N SER A 108 8.83 4.82 -8.86
CA SER A 108 9.21 4.41 -10.20
C SER A 108 7.99 3.90 -10.96
N PRO A 109 8.00 4.02 -12.31
CA PRO A 109 7.02 3.34 -13.13
C PRO A 109 6.98 1.85 -12.78
N PRO A 110 5.83 1.17 -12.96
CA PRO A 110 5.77 -0.28 -12.76
C PRO A 110 6.96 -0.91 -13.47
N VAL A 111 7.73 -1.70 -12.72
CA VAL A 111 9.00 -2.26 -13.14
C VAL A 111 8.75 -3.02 -14.43
N ARG A 112 9.02 -2.39 -15.58
CA ARG A 112 9.15 -3.13 -16.82
C ARG A 112 10.61 -3.50 -16.85
N HIS A 113 10.92 -4.79 -17.00
CA HIS A 113 12.25 -5.39 -17.19
C HIS A 113 13.03 -4.84 -18.40
N ILE A 114 13.07 -3.52 -18.57
CA ILE A 114 13.92 -2.83 -19.52
C ILE A 114 15.14 -2.44 -18.72
N PRO A 115 16.34 -2.95 -19.05
CA PRO A 115 17.58 -2.48 -18.45
C PRO A 115 17.74 -1.01 -18.83
N LYS A 116 17.35 -0.12 -17.93
CA LYS A 116 17.61 1.32 -18.06
C LYS A 116 18.82 1.67 -17.19
N PRO A 117 19.59 2.71 -17.56
CA PRO A 117 20.61 3.23 -16.68
C PRO A 117 19.92 3.69 -15.39
N TRP A 118 20.19 2.93 -14.33
CA TRP A 118 19.63 3.10 -13.00
C TRP A 118 19.91 4.53 -12.50
N THR A 119 18.88 5.23 -12.04
CA THR A 119 19.01 6.57 -11.46
C THR A 119 18.55 6.49 -10.01
N HIS A 120 19.29 7.11 -9.09
CA HIS A 120 19.16 6.90 -7.64
C HIS A 120 17.73 6.99 -7.06
N LEU A 121 16.84 7.80 -7.65
CA LEU A 121 15.44 7.95 -7.22
C LEU A 121 14.55 6.77 -7.65
N GLN A 122 14.86 6.11 -8.76
CA GLN A 122 14.07 4.99 -9.27
C GLN A 122 14.39 3.65 -8.57
N ASP A 123 15.47 3.64 -7.79
CA ASP A 123 15.99 2.44 -7.14
C ASP A 123 15.72 2.44 -5.64
N THR A 124 14.98 3.44 -5.15
CA THR A 124 14.76 3.66 -3.73
C THR A 124 13.33 3.33 -3.35
N ILE A 125 13.19 2.47 -2.35
CA ILE A 125 11.93 2.16 -1.69
C ILE A 125 11.97 2.76 -0.28
N TYR A 126 11.02 3.65 -0.01
CA TYR A 126 10.88 4.30 1.29
C TYR A 126 10.07 3.40 2.21
N ILE A 127 10.68 2.96 3.30
CA ILE A 127 10.06 2.02 4.26
C ILE A 127 9.63 2.73 5.55
N ASN A 128 10.10 3.95 5.79
CA ASN A 128 9.63 4.83 6.86
C ASN A 128 8.83 5.99 6.26
N VAL A 129 7.56 5.72 5.95
CA VAL A 129 6.66 6.70 5.32
C VAL A 129 6.43 7.95 6.17
N PRO A 130 6.26 7.87 7.51
CA PRO A 130 6.18 9.07 8.34
C PRO A 130 7.39 9.99 8.19
N TRP A 131 8.61 9.42 8.22
CA TRP A 131 9.83 10.21 8.01
C TRP A 131 9.86 10.90 6.65
N LEU A 132 9.37 10.25 5.59
CA LEU A 132 9.33 10.85 4.25
C LEU A 132 8.40 12.07 4.19
N ILE A 133 7.33 12.09 4.99
CA ILE A 133 6.35 13.19 5.00
C ILE A 133 6.85 14.36 5.87
N ASP A 134 7.57 14.06 6.95
CA ASP A 134 8.05 15.06 7.92
C ASP A 134 9.36 15.75 7.50
N ALA A 135 10.11 15.19 6.54
CA ALA A 135 11.41 15.68 6.07
C ALA A 135 11.29 16.78 5.00
#